data_AF-A0A662J5X0-F1
#
_entry.id   AF-A0A662J5X0-F1
#
_cell.length_a   1.000
_cell.length_b   1.000
_cell.length_c   1.000
_cell.angle_alpha   90.00
_cell.angle_beta   90.00
_cell.angle_gamma   90.00
#
_symmetry.space_group_name_H-M   'P 1'
#
loop_
_entity.id
_entity.type
_entity.pdbx_description
1 polymer ?
#
loop_
_entity_poly.entity_id
_entity_poly.type
_entity_poly.pdbx_seq_one_letter_code
_entity_poly.pdbx_strand_id
1 'polypeptide(L)'
;MKALVGDKLRGAWFDTYNGFDLRIPIGVEAYVEQGWLSVLGLVNEITLFHAGSLIDKEREEHMEKISKEIPLMKRLSKVIEGNVIGILSLSIQSSVQAPFDNYIQDWFGMIGVPLEVVKPQAIKKGDYVLITENDVKYVDVLGLARRGANLIVTASAAELIAKGRLGEEGLDLIGVSHERPIIALVKDIMAFVYNGNTIVSWHRRPYGMPFGPILNIERGEILLHATDGIRTYPAIYRVDLEEGSKVYVLCVTKYAVYMKEYYPEIVRQIIRDISMEYIGVKLRNVGGALFNVGLFPYSDGTIVLANMNNHAVRLDLVIDKERTRIKISKIPSNSTFSRIKIDDVKETEKVIKMRLKIDKNAVDALRFT
;
A
#
# COMPACT_ATOMS: atom_id res chain seq x y z
N MET A 1 14.67 -19.44 -14.77
CA MET A 1 16.03 -18.87 -14.65
C MET A 1 16.28 -18.60 -13.17
N LYS A 2 17.23 -19.31 -12.53
CA LYS A 2 17.68 -18.92 -11.17
C LYS A 2 18.48 -17.63 -11.32
N ALA A 3 18.22 -16.62 -10.49
CA ALA A 3 19.03 -15.40 -10.50
C ALA A 3 20.51 -15.79 -10.35
N LEU A 4 21.41 -15.13 -11.08
CA LEU A 4 22.87 -15.35 -11.08
C LEU A 4 23.48 -15.29 -9.66
N VAL A 5 22.78 -14.65 -8.74
CA VAL A 5 23.17 -14.43 -7.34
C VAL A 5 22.46 -15.38 -6.36
N GLY A 6 21.64 -16.34 -6.84
CA GLY A 6 20.92 -17.28 -5.97
C GLY A 6 19.97 -16.58 -4.99
N ASP A 7 19.86 -17.11 -3.77
CA ASP A 7 19.04 -16.52 -2.69
C ASP A 7 19.64 -15.24 -2.07
N LYS A 8 20.76 -14.72 -2.61
CA LYS A 8 21.46 -13.52 -2.09
C LYS A 8 20.70 -12.21 -2.33
N LEU A 9 19.67 -12.19 -3.17
CA LEU A 9 18.78 -11.02 -3.36
C LEU A 9 17.67 -10.94 -2.30
N ARG A 10 17.90 -11.49 -1.10
CA ARG A 10 17.01 -11.36 0.07
C ARG A 10 17.42 -10.20 0.98
N GLY A 11 18.02 -9.17 0.38
CA GLY A 11 18.46 -7.94 1.05
C GLY A 11 17.79 -6.72 0.43
N ALA A 12 17.87 -5.60 1.14
CA ALA A 12 17.51 -4.28 0.62
C ALA A 12 18.78 -3.46 0.43
N TRP A 13 18.77 -2.59 -0.58
CA TRP A 13 19.78 -1.56 -0.73
C TRP A 13 19.09 -0.23 -1.01
N PHE A 14 19.68 0.85 -0.54
CA PHE A 14 19.18 2.20 -0.79
C PHE A 14 20.33 3.19 -0.81
N ASP A 15 20.11 4.34 -1.45
CA ASP A 15 21.13 5.37 -1.66
C ASP A 15 20.59 6.77 -1.41
N THR A 16 21.46 7.77 -1.58
CA THR A 16 21.13 9.19 -1.36
C THR A 16 20.39 9.82 -2.54
N TYR A 17 19.85 9.04 -3.47
CA TYR A 17 19.14 9.50 -4.66
C TYR A 17 17.70 9.03 -4.67
N ASN A 18 16.88 9.69 -5.49
CA ASN A 18 15.51 9.25 -5.70
C ASN A 18 15.54 8.12 -6.75
N GLY A 19 14.88 7.00 -6.46
CA GLY A 19 14.87 5.83 -7.36
C GLY A 19 14.20 6.08 -8.72
N PHE A 20 13.70 7.29 -8.98
CA PHE A 20 13.09 7.70 -10.24
C PHE A 20 14.11 8.30 -11.22
N ASP A 21 15.06 9.07 -10.72
CA ASP A 21 16.19 9.62 -11.45
C ASP A 21 17.41 9.61 -10.53
N LEU A 22 18.35 8.70 -10.82
CA LEU A 22 19.58 8.46 -10.04
C LEU A 22 20.50 9.69 -9.92
N ARG A 23 20.14 10.82 -10.53
CA ARG A 23 20.87 12.10 -10.43
C ARG A 23 20.23 13.07 -9.44
N ILE A 24 19.01 12.81 -9.00
CA ILE A 24 18.27 13.71 -8.11
C ILE A 24 18.48 13.23 -6.67
N PRO A 25 19.16 14.01 -5.83
CA PRO A 25 19.37 13.63 -4.44
C PRO A 25 18.08 13.69 -3.63
N ILE A 26 17.97 12.85 -2.60
CA ILE A 26 16.90 12.89 -1.62
C ILE A 26 17.33 13.63 -0.34
N GLY A 27 16.34 14.15 0.38
CA GLY A 27 16.55 14.71 1.72
C GLY A 27 16.95 13.64 2.74
N VAL A 28 17.48 14.10 3.88
CA VAL A 28 17.94 13.25 4.98
C VAL A 28 16.81 12.37 5.53
N GLU A 29 15.60 12.92 5.63
CA GLU A 29 14.42 12.22 6.14
C GLU A 29 14.04 11.04 5.24
N ALA A 30 14.01 11.24 3.93
CA ALA A 30 13.70 10.19 2.96
C ALA A 30 14.75 9.07 2.99
N TYR A 31 16.03 9.42 3.18
CA TYR A 31 17.11 8.44 3.33
C TYR A 31 16.95 7.59 4.59
N VAL A 32 16.57 8.21 5.72
CA VAL A 32 16.26 7.51 6.97
C VAL A 32 15.01 6.64 6.84
N GLU A 33 13.99 7.13 6.14
CA GLU A 33 12.77 6.41 5.85
C GLU A 33 13.08 5.12 5.06
N GLN A 34 13.88 5.19 4.00
CA GLN A 34 14.32 4.00 3.26
C GLN A 34 15.01 2.96 4.17
N GLY A 35 15.84 3.41 5.11
CA GLY A 35 16.45 2.54 6.11
C GLY A 35 15.44 1.85 7.01
N TRP A 36 14.45 2.60 7.54
CA TRP A 36 13.39 2.03 8.37
C TRP A 36 12.52 1.05 7.57
N LEU A 37 12.07 1.41 6.37
CA LEU A 37 11.26 0.54 5.51
C LEU A 37 11.98 -0.77 5.18
N SER A 38 13.30 -0.71 4.94
CA SER A 38 14.13 -1.90 4.72
C SER A 38 14.13 -2.84 5.93
N VAL A 39 14.29 -2.31 7.15
CA VAL A 39 14.28 -3.09 8.39
C VAL A 39 12.90 -3.72 8.64
N LEU A 40 11.83 -2.99 8.38
CA LEU A 40 10.46 -3.45 8.61
C LEU A 40 10.03 -4.54 7.61
N GLY A 41 10.67 -4.62 6.45
CA GLY A 41 10.55 -5.75 5.53
C GLY A 41 11.21 -7.05 6.01
N LEU A 42 11.90 -7.04 7.17
CA LEU A 42 12.62 -8.19 7.73
C LEU A 42 13.63 -8.82 6.76
N VAL A 43 14.30 -7.98 5.95
CA VAL A 43 15.34 -8.45 5.03
C VAL A 43 16.56 -8.94 5.81
N ASN A 44 17.27 -9.90 5.25
CA ASN A 44 18.43 -10.51 5.92
C ASN A 44 19.65 -9.57 5.94
N GLU A 45 19.72 -8.64 4.99
CA GLU A 45 20.84 -7.73 4.81
C GLU A 45 20.34 -6.37 4.30
N ILE A 46 20.92 -5.29 4.82
CA ILE A 46 20.67 -3.93 4.37
C ILE A 46 22.00 -3.31 3.96
N THR A 47 22.12 -2.92 2.69
CA THR A 47 23.31 -2.31 2.12
C THR A 47 23.10 -0.82 1.87
N LEU A 48 23.97 0.03 2.45
CA LEU A 48 24.01 1.45 2.14
C LEU A 48 24.81 1.65 0.85
N PHE A 49 24.13 2.02 -0.24
CA PHE A 49 24.73 2.24 -1.55
C PHE A 49 24.84 3.75 -1.84
N HIS A 50 25.78 4.23 -2.65
CA HIS A 50 27.07 3.63 -2.97
C HIS A 50 28.16 4.12 -2.00
N ALA A 51 29.27 3.39 -1.88
CA ALA A 51 30.37 3.72 -0.97
C ALA A 51 30.87 5.17 -1.08
N GLY A 52 30.86 5.76 -2.29
CA GLY A 52 31.20 7.16 -2.49
C GLY A 52 30.35 8.15 -1.68
N SER A 53 29.03 7.91 -1.54
CA SER A 53 28.15 8.77 -0.75
C SER A 53 28.43 8.67 0.76
N LEU A 54 29.10 7.61 1.22
CA LEU A 54 29.44 7.44 2.63
C LEU A 54 30.61 8.33 3.07
N ILE A 55 31.46 8.76 2.12
CA ILE A 55 32.65 9.59 2.38
C ILE A 55 32.51 11.00 1.80
N ASP A 56 31.40 11.28 1.13
CA ASP A 56 31.10 12.59 0.56
C ASP A 56 30.69 13.56 1.68
N LYS A 57 31.39 14.70 1.77
CA LYS A 57 31.09 15.75 2.75
C LYS A 57 29.70 16.35 2.55
N GLU A 58 29.19 16.38 1.32
CA GLU A 58 27.83 16.87 1.06
C GLU A 58 26.75 15.92 1.59
N ARG A 59 27.12 14.71 2.02
CA ARG A 59 26.24 13.66 2.57
C ARG A 59 26.49 13.37 4.05
N GLU A 60 27.31 14.18 4.72
CA GLU A 60 27.65 13.98 6.13
C GLU A 60 26.39 13.95 7.02
N GLU A 61 25.43 14.85 6.77
CA GLU A 61 24.17 14.89 7.53
C GLU A 61 23.33 13.62 7.35
N HIS A 62 23.27 13.05 6.14
CA HIS A 62 22.60 11.77 5.88
C HIS A 62 23.23 10.65 6.70
N MET A 63 24.57 10.59 6.71
CA MET A 63 25.33 9.56 7.42
C MET A 63 25.22 9.69 8.93
N GLU A 64 25.29 10.91 9.45
CA GLU A 64 25.08 11.17 10.87
C GLU A 64 23.68 10.74 11.31
N LYS A 65 22.67 11.09 10.52
CA LYS A 65 21.28 10.82 10.89
C LYS A 65 20.98 9.32 10.85
N ILE A 66 21.36 8.61 9.78
CA ILE A 66 21.14 7.15 9.70
C ILE A 66 21.92 6.42 10.81
N SER A 67 23.14 6.87 11.13
CA SER A 67 23.95 6.27 12.20
C SER A 67 23.29 6.36 13.57
N LYS A 68 22.54 7.44 13.84
CA LYS A 68 21.76 7.61 15.07
C LYS A 68 20.52 6.72 15.11
N GLU A 69 19.95 6.37 13.95
CA GLU A 69 18.74 5.54 13.84
C GLU A 69 19.05 4.03 13.79
N ILE A 70 20.20 3.61 13.26
CA ILE A 70 20.61 2.19 13.17
C ILE A 70 20.49 1.42 14.51
N PRO A 71 20.90 1.98 15.67
CA PRO A 71 20.69 1.30 16.95
C PRO A 71 19.21 1.07 17.28
N LEU A 72 18.32 2.00 16.91
CA LEU A 72 16.87 1.85 17.11
C LEU A 72 16.31 0.76 16.20
N MET A 73 16.72 0.77 14.94
CA MET A 73 16.38 -0.25 13.96
C MET A 73 16.75 -1.65 14.44
N LYS A 74 18.00 -1.84 14.91
CA LYS A 74 18.47 -3.11 15.48
C LYS A 74 17.72 -3.55 16.73
N ARG A 75 17.27 -2.60 17.57
CA ARG A 75 16.45 -2.92 18.74
C ARG A 75 15.05 -3.36 18.32
N LEU A 76 14.42 -2.64 17.39
CA LEU A 76 13.08 -2.97 16.92
C LEU A 76 13.04 -4.33 16.21
N SER A 77 14.03 -4.62 15.35
CA SER A 77 14.09 -5.90 14.62
C SER A 77 14.21 -7.11 15.55
N LYS A 78 14.79 -6.95 16.76
CA LYS A 78 14.89 -8.01 17.77
C LYS A 78 13.58 -8.24 18.53
N VAL A 79 12.66 -7.28 18.50
CA VAL A 79 11.36 -7.36 19.18
C VAL A 79 10.32 -8.08 18.32
N ILE A 80 10.55 -8.10 17.00
CA ILE A 80 9.69 -8.77 16.03
C ILE A 80 10.15 -10.23 15.89
N GLU A 81 9.30 -11.16 16.29
CA GLU A 81 9.54 -12.61 16.20
C GLU A 81 8.70 -13.27 15.08
N GLY A 82 7.71 -12.54 14.57
CA GLY A 82 6.78 -13.02 13.55
C GLY A 82 7.19 -12.65 12.12
N ASN A 83 6.51 -13.26 11.16
CA ASN A 83 6.55 -12.87 9.75
C ASN A 83 5.66 -11.65 9.47
N VAL A 84 6.04 -10.86 8.46
CA VAL A 84 5.22 -9.78 7.88
C VAL A 84 3.85 -10.33 7.48
N ILE A 85 2.79 -9.56 7.76
CA ILE A 85 1.45 -9.83 7.26
C ILE A 85 1.04 -8.66 6.37
N GLY A 86 0.56 -8.96 5.17
CA GLY A 86 0.09 -7.95 4.23
C GLY A 86 -0.78 -8.52 3.13
N ILE A 87 -1.31 -7.65 2.27
CA ILE A 87 -1.82 -8.09 0.96
C ILE A 87 -0.65 -8.73 0.22
N LEU A 88 -0.93 -9.82 -0.49
CA LEU A 88 0.11 -10.58 -1.17
C LEU A 88 0.55 -9.86 -2.44
N SER A 89 1.82 -9.48 -2.49
CA SER A 89 2.48 -8.96 -3.71
C SER A 89 3.32 -10.08 -4.32
N LEU A 90 3.20 -10.29 -5.62
CA LEU A 90 3.90 -11.38 -6.30
C LEU A 90 5.40 -11.05 -6.49
N SER A 91 6.27 -12.02 -6.18
CA SER A 91 7.71 -11.89 -6.30
C SER A 91 8.16 -12.10 -7.76
N ILE A 92 7.87 -11.15 -8.64
CA ILE A 92 8.15 -11.24 -10.07
C ILE A 92 9.17 -10.20 -10.48
N GLN A 93 10.28 -10.68 -11.05
CA GLN A 93 11.25 -9.81 -11.70
C GLN A 93 10.88 -9.69 -13.17
N SER A 94 10.33 -8.54 -13.56
CA SER A 94 10.19 -8.20 -14.97
C SER A 94 11.49 -7.61 -15.50
N SER A 95 11.84 -7.94 -16.75
CA SER A 95 12.90 -7.26 -17.49
C SER A 95 12.45 -5.91 -18.07
N VAL A 96 11.17 -5.58 -17.96
CA VAL A 96 10.56 -4.36 -18.50
C VAL A 96 9.94 -3.56 -17.36
N GLN A 97 10.30 -2.29 -17.28
CA GLN A 97 9.69 -1.38 -16.32
C GLN A 97 8.23 -1.15 -16.68
N ALA A 98 7.33 -1.29 -15.71
CA ALA A 98 5.93 -0.89 -15.86
C ALA A 98 5.87 0.66 -15.84
N PRO A 99 5.40 1.32 -16.91
CA PRO A 99 5.45 2.79 -16.97
C PRO A 99 4.65 3.49 -15.86
N PHE A 100 3.50 2.91 -15.45
CA PHE A 100 2.60 3.53 -14.49
C PHE A 100 2.61 2.85 -13.11
N ASP A 101 2.84 1.54 -13.05
CA ASP A 101 2.92 0.80 -11.78
C ASP A 101 4.35 0.76 -11.19
N ASN A 102 5.27 1.58 -11.70
CA ASN A 102 6.60 1.69 -11.14
C ASN A 102 6.52 2.12 -9.66
N TYR A 103 7.14 1.33 -8.77
CA TYR A 103 7.09 1.53 -7.33
C TYR A 103 5.68 1.49 -6.71
N ILE A 104 4.68 0.88 -7.36
CA ILE A 104 3.30 0.84 -6.84
C ILE A 104 3.23 0.26 -5.42
N GLN A 105 4.07 -0.74 -5.12
CA GLN A 105 4.18 -1.34 -3.80
C GLN A 105 4.58 -0.32 -2.72
N ASP A 106 5.52 0.57 -3.02
CA ASP A 106 5.98 1.61 -2.10
C ASP A 106 4.85 2.61 -1.83
N TRP A 107 4.12 3.02 -2.87
CA TRP A 107 2.97 3.92 -2.70
C TRP A 107 1.87 3.34 -1.81
N PHE A 108 1.62 2.03 -1.88
CA PHE A 108 0.71 1.34 -0.97
C PHE A 108 1.24 1.35 0.47
N GLY A 109 2.53 1.09 0.67
CA GLY A 109 3.19 1.19 1.97
C GLY A 109 3.07 2.59 2.60
N MET A 110 3.27 3.63 1.80
CA MET A 110 3.19 5.04 2.23
C MET A 110 1.79 5.50 2.65
N ILE A 111 0.73 4.78 2.24
CA ILE A 111 -0.65 5.06 2.64
C ILE A 111 -1.17 4.09 3.71
N GLY A 112 -0.29 3.29 4.30
CA GLY A 112 -0.61 2.38 5.40
C GLY A 112 -1.31 1.10 4.95
N VAL A 113 -1.00 0.61 3.74
CA VAL A 113 -1.43 -0.70 3.26
C VAL A 113 -0.25 -1.66 3.33
N PRO A 114 -0.29 -2.67 4.23
CA PRO A 114 0.81 -3.61 4.39
C PRO A 114 0.87 -4.59 3.21
N LEU A 115 2.09 -4.92 2.78
CA LEU A 115 2.33 -5.87 1.70
C LEU A 115 3.23 -7.02 2.19
N GLU A 116 2.94 -8.23 1.72
CA GLU A 116 3.75 -9.43 1.93
C GLU A 116 4.20 -9.98 0.58
N VAL A 117 5.50 -10.14 0.37
CA VAL A 117 6.04 -10.61 -0.91
C VAL A 117 6.04 -12.14 -0.94
N VAL A 118 5.34 -12.72 -1.92
CA VAL A 118 5.17 -14.17 -2.05
C VAL A 118 5.36 -14.67 -3.47
N LYS A 119 5.70 -15.95 -3.60
CA LYS A 119 5.72 -16.62 -4.91
C LYS A 119 4.29 -16.92 -5.38
N PRO A 120 3.98 -16.86 -6.69
CA PRO A 120 2.64 -17.17 -7.21
C PRO A 120 2.10 -18.55 -6.80
N GLN A 121 2.97 -19.53 -6.60
CA GLN A 121 2.58 -20.89 -6.16
C GLN A 121 2.11 -20.95 -4.71
N ALA A 122 2.48 -19.95 -3.88
CA ALA A 122 2.11 -19.91 -2.46
C ALA A 122 0.70 -19.37 -2.20
N ILE A 123 0.08 -18.72 -3.19
CA ILE A 123 -1.27 -18.16 -3.10
C ILE A 123 -2.28 -19.27 -2.79
N LYS A 124 -3.22 -19.03 -1.89
CA LYS A 124 -4.30 -19.96 -1.50
C LYS A 124 -5.67 -19.34 -1.74
N LYS A 125 -6.70 -20.18 -1.67
CA LYS A 125 -8.11 -19.72 -1.69
C LYS A 125 -8.35 -18.74 -0.54
N GLY A 126 -9.01 -17.62 -0.84
CA GLY A 126 -9.30 -16.55 0.12
C GLY A 126 -8.18 -15.52 0.29
N ASP A 127 -6.99 -15.74 -0.27
CA ASP A 127 -5.91 -14.77 -0.20
C ASP A 127 -6.21 -13.52 -1.05
N TYR A 128 -5.73 -12.35 -0.60
CA TYR A 128 -5.85 -11.10 -1.36
C TYR A 128 -4.52 -10.81 -2.04
N VAL A 129 -4.54 -10.72 -3.37
CA VAL A 129 -3.34 -10.60 -4.21
C VAL A 129 -3.38 -9.29 -4.98
N LEU A 130 -2.33 -8.48 -4.85
CA LEU A 130 -2.11 -7.29 -5.67
C LEU A 130 -1.70 -7.73 -7.09
N ILE A 131 -2.45 -7.29 -8.09
CA ILE A 131 -2.21 -7.54 -9.51
C ILE A 131 -1.85 -6.22 -10.18
N THR A 132 -0.59 -6.13 -10.61
CA THR A 132 0.01 -4.98 -11.28
C THR A 132 0.08 -5.18 -12.80
N GLU A 133 0.44 -4.12 -13.52
CA GLU A 133 0.68 -4.12 -14.96
C GLU A 133 1.60 -5.28 -15.40
N ASN A 134 2.65 -5.55 -14.62
CA ASN A 134 3.59 -6.62 -14.92
C ASN A 134 3.00 -8.00 -14.62
N ASP A 135 2.19 -8.14 -13.57
CA ASP A 135 1.56 -9.44 -13.25
C ASP A 135 0.66 -9.91 -14.39
N VAL A 136 -0.12 -9.02 -14.99
CA VAL A 136 -0.96 -9.33 -16.17
C VAL A 136 -0.14 -9.86 -17.36
N LYS A 137 1.15 -9.51 -17.46
CA LYS A 137 2.03 -9.95 -18.56
C LYS A 137 2.68 -11.31 -18.28
N TYR A 138 2.96 -11.65 -17.03
CA TYR A 138 3.82 -12.78 -16.66
C TYR A 138 3.15 -13.84 -15.78
N VAL A 139 1.92 -13.60 -15.31
CA VAL A 139 1.18 -14.48 -14.39
C VAL A 139 -0.12 -14.92 -15.04
N ASP A 140 -0.50 -16.17 -14.76
CA ASP A 140 -1.85 -16.65 -15.01
C ASP A 140 -2.83 -16.05 -14.00
N VAL A 141 -3.23 -14.78 -14.23
CA VAL A 141 -4.17 -14.04 -13.38
C VAL A 141 -5.54 -14.73 -13.32
N LEU A 142 -6.01 -15.28 -14.44
CA LEU A 142 -7.26 -16.03 -14.49
C LEU A 142 -7.17 -17.31 -13.65
N GLY A 143 -6.04 -18.03 -13.71
CA GLY A 143 -5.77 -19.18 -12.86
C GLY A 143 -5.76 -18.84 -11.37
N LEU A 144 -5.25 -17.67 -10.97
CA LEU A 144 -5.35 -17.20 -9.58
C LEU A 144 -6.81 -16.98 -9.16
N ALA A 145 -7.61 -16.33 -10.01
CA ALA A 145 -9.03 -16.10 -9.75
C ALA A 145 -9.80 -17.42 -9.58
N ARG A 146 -9.64 -18.37 -10.52
CA ARG A 146 -10.29 -19.70 -10.49
C ARG A 146 -9.89 -20.55 -9.26
N ARG A 147 -8.70 -20.31 -8.69
CA ARG A 147 -8.28 -20.93 -7.42
C ARG A 147 -8.97 -20.32 -6.19
N GLY A 148 -9.81 -19.31 -6.39
CA GLY A 148 -10.56 -18.59 -5.36
C GLY A 148 -9.73 -17.52 -4.64
N ALA A 149 -8.67 -16.98 -5.28
CA ALA A 149 -7.97 -15.81 -4.75
C ALA A 149 -8.79 -14.54 -5.01
N ASN A 150 -8.79 -13.63 -4.04
CA ASN A 150 -9.28 -12.27 -4.23
C ASN A 150 -8.19 -11.43 -4.89
N LEU A 151 -8.57 -10.60 -5.86
CA LEU A 151 -7.62 -9.79 -6.63
C LEU A 151 -7.81 -8.31 -6.31
N ILE A 152 -6.71 -7.59 -6.14
CA ILE A 152 -6.67 -6.13 -6.07
C ILE A 152 -5.91 -5.67 -7.31
N VAL A 153 -6.64 -5.20 -8.30
CA VAL A 153 -6.13 -4.88 -9.64
C VAL A 153 -5.83 -3.39 -9.71
N THR A 154 -4.59 -3.04 -10.05
CA THR A 154 -4.20 -1.64 -10.29
C THR A 154 -4.89 -1.10 -11.54
N ALA A 155 -5.00 0.22 -11.64
CA ALA A 155 -5.49 0.90 -12.82
C ALA A 155 -4.81 0.45 -14.13
N SER A 156 -3.48 0.31 -14.10
CA SER A 156 -2.67 -0.07 -15.25
C SER A 156 -2.87 -1.53 -15.64
N ALA A 157 -3.00 -2.43 -14.65
CA ALA A 157 -3.40 -3.82 -14.88
C ALA A 157 -4.80 -3.90 -15.50
N ALA A 158 -5.78 -3.18 -14.94
CA ALA A 158 -7.14 -3.14 -15.44
C ALA A 158 -7.21 -2.59 -16.86
N GLU A 159 -6.42 -1.57 -17.20
CA GLU A 159 -6.31 -1.05 -18.57
C GLU A 159 -5.80 -2.13 -19.54
N LEU A 160 -4.79 -2.91 -19.17
CA LEU A 160 -4.28 -3.99 -20.02
C LEU A 160 -5.33 -5.09 -20.21
N ILE A 161 -6.01 -5.48 -19.14
CA ILE A 161 -7.08 -6.48 -19.18
C ILE A 161 -8.22 -5.98 -20.09
N ALA A 162 -8.65 -4.73 -19.92
CA ALA A 162 -9.68 -4.08 -20.73
C ALA A 162 -9.29 -3.90 -22.21
N LYS A 163 -7.99 -3.91 -22.54
CA LYS A 163 -7.48 -3.96 -23.92
C LYS A 163 -7.43 -5.38 -24.50
N GLY A 164 -7.97 -6.37 -23.80
CA GLY A 164 -8.06 -7.77 -24.26
C GLY A 164 -6.81 -8.60 -23.95
N ARG A 165 -5.90 -8.16 -23.07
CA ARG A 165 -4.66 -8.91 -22.78
C ARG A 165 -4.91 -10.32 -22.24
N LEU A 166 -6.04 -10.52 -21.57
CA LEU A 166 -6.51 -11.80 -21.03
C LEU A 166 -7.76 -12.34 -21.76
N GLY A 167 -8.10 -11.81 -22.94
CA GLY A 167 -9.32 -12.18 -23.68
C GLY A 167 -10.62 -11.78 -22.99
N GLU A 168 -11.74 -12.34 -23.46
CA GLU A 168 -13.10 -12.07 -22.93
C GLU A 168 -13.24 -12.44 -21.45
N GLU A 169 -12.65 -13.56 -21.02
CA GLU A 169 -12.62 -13.95 -19.60
C GLU A 169 -11.97 -12.87 -18.72
N GLY A 170 -11.01 -12.12 -19.27
CA GLY A 170 -10.42 -10.96 -18.60
C GLY A 170 -11.42 -9.82 -18.42
N LEU A 171 -12.23 -9.53 -19.44
CA LEU A 171 -13.25 -8.48 -19.37
C LEU A 171 -14.32 -8.85 -18.33
N ASP A 172 -14.72 -10.11 -18.30
CA ASP A 172 -15.62 -10.65 -17.28
C ASP A 172 -15.02 -10.55 -15.88
N LEU A 173 -13.74 -10.89 -15.72
CA LEU A 173 -13.03 -10.83 -14.44
C LEU A 173 -13.13 -9.43 -13.80
N ILE A 174 -12.97 -8.37 -14.61
CA ILE A 174 -13.03 -6.97 -14.14
C ILE A 174 -14.40 -6.31 -14.37
N GLY A 175 -15.42 -7.06 -14.83
CA GLY A 175 -16.81 -6.61 -14.94
C GLY A 175 -17.07 -5.49 -15.96
N VAL A 176 -16.30 -5.43 -17.04
CA VAL A 176 -16.42 -4.38 -18.08
C VAL A 176 -17.14 -4.87 -19.33
N SER A 177 -17.68 -3.94 -20.11
CA SER A 177 -18.31 -4.18 -21.40
C SER A 177 -17.39 -4.88 -22.40
N HIS A 178 -17.91 -5.89 -23.12
CA HIS A 178 -17.18 -6.60 -24.18
C HIS A 178 -17.04 -5.75 -25.44
N GLU A 179 -18.04 -4.94 -25.78
CA GLU A 179 -18.01 -4.11 -26.99
C GLU A 179 -17.17 -2.85 -26.82
N ARG A 180 -17.27 -2.20 -25.66
CA ARG A 180 -16.58 -0.95 -25.35
C ARG A 180 -16.07 -0.93 -23.91
N PRO A 181 -15.01 -1.69 -23.59
CA PRO A 181 -14.51 -1.82 -22.22
C PRO A 181 -13.92 -0.52 -21.64
N ILE A 182 -13.39 0.36 -22.49
CA ILE A 182 -12.75 1.62 -22.08
C ILE A 182 -13.52 2.81 -22.66
N ILE A 183 -13.94 3.72 -21.78
CA ILE A 183 -14.57 5.00 -22.16
C ILE A 183 -13.50 6.03 -22.50
N ALA A 184 -12.46 6.13 -21.65
CA ALA A 184 -11.32 7.02 -21.83
C ALA A 184 -10.10 6.49 -21.06
N LEU A 185 -8.89 6.73 -21.57
CA LEU A 185 -7.65 6.28 -20.90
C LEU A 185 -7.27 7.15 -19.71
N VAL A 186 -7.59 8.45 -19.79
CA VAL A 186 -7.30 9.47 -18.80
C VAL A 186 -8.37 10.55 -18.91
N LYS A 187 -8.77 11.12 -17.78
CA LYS A 187 -9.63 12.29 -17.70
C LYS A 187 -9.26 13.14 -16.49
N ASP A 188 -9.40 14.45 -16.63
CA ASP A 188 -9.30 15.37 -15.50
C ASP A 188 -10.61 15.35 -14.71
N ILE A 189 -10.51 14.98 -13.43
CA ILE A 189 -11.64 14.99 -12.49
C ILE A 189 -11.52 16.17 -11.52
N MET A 190 -12.64 16.66 -11.05
CA MET A 190 -12.72 17.77 -10.09
C MET A 190 -12.89 17.29 -8.65
N ALA A 191 -13.54 16.13 -8.45
CA ALA A 191 -13.88 15.62 -7.13
C ALA A 191 -14.08 14.10 -7.14
N PHE A 192 -14.19 13.53 -5.94
CA PHE A 192 -14.69 12.18 -5.73
C PHE A 192 -16.07 12.22 -5.07
N VAL A 193 -16.90 11.21 -5.30
CA VAL A 193 -18.21 11.07 -4.67
C VAL A 193 -18.26 9.76 -3.89
N TYR A 194 -18.51 9.87 -2.58
CA TYR A 194 -18.57 8.75 -1.65
C TYR A 194 -19.83 8.86 -0.77
N ASN A 195 -20.65 7.81 -0.76
CA ASN A 195 -21.94 7.78 -0.04
C ASN A 195 -22.80 9.03 -0.30
N GLY A 196 -22.89 9.46 -1.56
CA GLY A 196 -23.64 10.65 -1.99
C GLY A 196 -22.96 12.00 -1.69
N ASN A 197 -21.82 12.02 -1.01
CA ASN A 197 -21.10 13.25 -0.68
C ASN A 197 -19.98 13.52 -1.69
N THR A 198 -19.96 14.75 -2.21
CA THR A 198 -18.87 15.25 -3.06
C THR A 198 -17.70 15.72 -2.20
N ILE A 199 -16.51 15.17 -2.45
CA ILE A 199 -15.30 15.39 -1.69
C ILE A 199 -14.25 16.00 -2.62
N VAL A 200 -13.83 17.22 -2.29
CA VAL A 200 -12.80 17.98 -3.01
C VAL A 200 -11.52 18.05 -2.18
N SER A 201 -10.37 18.03 -2.86
CA SER A 201 -9.07 18.11 -2.18
C SER A 201 -8.63 19.56 -1.89
N TRP A 202 -9.11 20.53 -2.68
CA TRP A 202 -8.65 21.91 -2.63
C TRP A 202 -9.78 22.92 -2.44
N HIS A 203 -9.61 23.80 -1.45
CA HIS A 203 -10.58 24.86 -1.11
C HIS A 203 -10.34 26.16 -1.89
N ARG A 204 -9.20 26.32 -2.58
CA ARG A 204 -8.85 27.60 -3.23
C ARG A 204 -9.17 27.66 -4.72
N ARG A 205 -8.99 26.57 -5.47
CA ARG A 205 -9.44 26.40 -6.86
C ARG A 205 -9.56 24.90 -7.19
N PRO A 206 -10.69 24.41 -7.73
CA PRO A 206 -10.76 23.06 -8.27
C PRO A 206 -9.94 23.02 -9.55
N TYR A 207 -8.73 22.47 -9.47
CA TYR A 207 -7.96 22.08 -10.64
C TYR A 207 -8.30 20.64 -11.00
N GLY A 208 -8.33 20.35 -12.30
CA GLY A 208 -8.45 18.99 -12.80
C GLY A 208 -7.32 18.12 -12.26
N MET A 209 -7.65 16.95 -11.74
CA MET A 209 -6.69 15.93 -11.33
C MET A 209 -6.75 14.78 -12.35
N PRO A 210 -5.61 14.31 -12.90
CA PRO A 210 -5.59 13.26 -13.89
C PRO A 210 -5.99 11.93 -13.26
N PHE A 211 -6.99 11.27 -13.83
CA PHE A 211 -7.56 10.02 -13.34
C PHE A 211 -7.86 9.06 -14.50
N GLY A 212 -7.65 7.77 -14.29
CA GLY A 212 -7.99 6.75 -15.31
C GLY A 212 -7.34 5.39 -15.05
N PRO A 213 -7.73 4.35 -15.80
CA PRO A 213 -8.65 4.41 -16.93
C PRO A 213 -10.11 4.62 -16.49
N ILE A 214 -10.91 5.20 -17.37
CA ILE A 214 -12.36 5.24 -17.24
C ILE A 214 -12.90 3.98 -17.93
N LEU A 215 -13.29 3.00 -17.12
CA LEU A 215 -13.81 1.72 -17.58
C LEU A 215 -15.34 1.79 -17.73
N ASN A 216 -15.86 1.07 -18.72
CA ASN A 216 -17.29 0.91 -18.94
C ASN A 216 -17.78 -0.31 -18.14
N ILE A 217 -18.20 -0.08 -16.90
CA ILE A 217 -18.58 -1.15 -15.97
C ILE A 217 -20.01 -1.59 -16.26
N GLU A 218 -20.19 -2.88 -16.51
CA GLU A 218 -21.51 -3.51 -16.67
C GLU A 218 -21.91 -4.33 -15.44
N ARG A 219 -20.92 -4.82 -14.67
CA ARG A 219 -21.11 -5.60 -13.45
C ARG A 219 -20.17 -5.16 -12.35
N GLY A 220 -20.70 -4.95 -11.15
CA GLY A 220 -19.92 -4.69 -9.93
C GLY A 220 -20.56 -3.64 -9.04
N GLU A 221 -20.13 -3.62 -7.78
CA GLU A 221 -20.49 -2.61 -6.78
C GLU A 221 -19.47 -1.47 -6.81
N ILE A 222 -19.93 -0.25 -7.07
CA ILE A 222 -19.06 0.93 -7.07
C ILE A 222 -18.86 1.41 -5.63
N LEU A 223 -17.62 1.34 -5.14
CA LEU A 223 -17.24 1.77 -3.79
C LEU A 223 -16.88 3.25 -3.74
N LEU A 224 -16.41 3.81 -4.86
CA LEU A 224 -16.05 5.21 -5.00
C LEU A 224 -16.29 5.68 -6.42
N HIS A 225 -16.87 6.87 -6.56
CA HIS A 225 -16.98 7.54 -7.86
C HIS A 225 -15.98 8.70 -7.95
N ALA A 226 -15.56 9.03 -9.16
CA ALA A 226 -14.92 10.29 -9.52
C ALA A 226 -15.88 11.13 -10.36
N THR A 227 -15.74 12.45 -10.36
CA THR A 227 -16.56 13.34 -11.20
C THR A 227 -15.76 14.48 -11.80
N ASP A 228 -16.06 14.82 -13.05
CA ASP A 228 -15.55 16.01 -13.75
C ASP A 228 -16.49 17.22 -13.59
N GLY A 229 -17.51 17.13 -12.73
CA GLY A 229 -18.54 18.14 -12.54
C GLY A 229 -19.75 18.00 -13.47
N ILE A 230 -19.67 17.17 -14.51
CA ILE A 230 -20.75 16.91 -15.47
C ILE A 230 -21.23 15.46 -15.37
N ARG A 231 -20.29 14.52 -15.27
CA ARG A 231 -20.53 13.08 -15.22
C ARG A 231 -19.81 12.47 -14.02
N THR A 232 -20.28 11.30 -13.62
CA THR A 232 -19.66 10.46 -12.60
C THR A 232 -19.10 9.20 -13.25
N TYR A 233 -17.94 8.76 -12.75
CA TYR A 233 -17.19 7.63 -13.26
C TYR A 233 -16.83 6.69 -12.11
N PRO A 234 -16.88 5.37 -12.30
CA PRO A 234 -16.38 4.42 -11.29
C PRO A 234 -14.87 4.65 -11.06
N ALA A 235 -14.48 4.86 -9.80
CA ALA A 235 -13.09 5.09 -9.38
C ALA A 235 -12.49 3.90 -8.65
N ILE A 236 -13.27 3.28 -7.77
CA ILE A 236 -12.96 2.02 -7.12
C ILE A 236 -14.24 1.20 -7.12
N TYR A 237 -14.17 -0.05 -7.55
CA TYR A 237 -15.33 -0.94 -7.57
C TYR A 237 -14.92 -2.39 -7.29
N ARG A 238 -15.90 -3.21 -6.91
CA ARG A 238 -15.77 -4.63 -6.60
C ARG A 238 -16.63 -5.45 -7.55
N VAL A 239 -16.06 -6.52 -8.10
CA VAL A 239 -16.81 -7.58 -8.81
C VAL A 239 -16.78 -8.82 -7.93
N ASP A 240 -17.96 -9.36 -7.61
CA ASP A 240 -18.07 -10.65 -6.93
C ASP A 240 -18.09 -11.75 -8.01
N LEU A 241 -17.21 -12.74 -7.88
CA LEU A 241 -17.11 -13.89 -8.78
C LEU A 241 -17.97 -15.04 -8.26
N GLU A 242 -18.41 -15.92 -9.15
CA GLU A 242 -19.28 -17.06 -8.81
C GLU A 242 -18.65 -18.00 -7.77
N GLU A 243 -17.33 -18.07 -7.73
CA GLU A 243 -16.55 -18.92 -6.81
C GLU A 243 -16.46 -18.34 -5.38
N GLY A 244 -17.07 -17.18 -5.14
CA GLY A 244 -17.07 -16.44 -3.87
C GLY A 244 -15.85 -15.54 -3.65
N SER A 245 -14.93 -15.49 -4.61
CA SER A 245 -13.81 -14.56 -4.65
C SER A 245 -14.24 -13.18 -5.17
N LYS A 246 -13.43 -12.16 -4.88
CA LYS A 246 -13.69 -10.76 -5.19
C LYS A 246 -12.57 -10.17 -6.03
N VAL A 247 -12.93 -9.30 -6.97
CA VAL A 247 -11.99 -8.49 -7.74
C VAL A 247 -12.23 -7.03 -7.43
N TYR A 248 -11.28 -6.40 -6.76
CA TYR A 248 -11.25 -4.96 -6.53
C TYR A 248 -10.44 -4.29 -7.63
N VAL A 249 -11.02 -3.31 -8.31
CA VAL A 249 -10.34 -2.55 -9.37
C VAL A 249 -10.12 -1.12 -8.90
N LEU A 250 -8.86 -0.69 -8.90
CA LEU A 250 -8.42 0.59 -8.33
C LEU A 250 -7.96 1.56 -9.43
N CYS A 251 -8.90 2.17 -10.17
CA CYS A 251 -8.59 3.15 -11.22
C CYS A 251 -7.85 4.40 -10.72
N VAL A 252 -7.74 4.57 -9.40
CA VAL A 252 -7.00 5.66 -8.76
C VAL A 252 -5.48 5.48 -8.77
N THR A 253 -4.96 4.29 -9.11
CA THR A 253 -3.51 4.00 -8.95
C THR A 253 -2.64 4.39 -10.14
N LYS A 254 -3.19 4.73 -11.30
CA LYS A 254 -2.41 5.04 -12.53
C LYS A 254 -1.45 6.22 -12.33
N TYR A 255 -1.88 7.19 -11.54
CA TYR A 255 -1.09 8.33 -11.13
C TYR A 255 -0.85 8.24 -9.62
N ALA A 256 0.02 7.32 -9.20
CA ALA A 256 0.23 6.97 -7.80
C ALA A 256 0.62 8.18 -6.92
N VAL A 257 1.35 9.16 -7.46
CA VAL A 257 1.62 10.44 -6.78
C VAL A 257 0.33 11.16 -6.40
N TYR A 258 -0.68 11.17 -7.28
CA TYR A 258 -1.98 11.76 -6.97
C TYR A 258 -2.72 10.95 -5.91
N MET A 259 -2.73 9.62 -6.01
CA MET A 259 -3.28 8.76 -4.97
C MET A 259 -2.67 9.03 -3.59
N LYS A 260 -1.35 9.18 -3.53
CA LYS A 260 -0.65 9.46 -2.30
C LYS A 260 -0.93 10.89 -1.83
N GLU A 261 -0.67 11.93 -2.61
CA GLU A 261 -0.54 13.31 -2.10
C GLU A 261 -1.76 14.20 -2.39
N TYR A 262 -2.43 14.00 -3.52
CA TYR A 262 -3.38 14.99 -4.05
C TYR A 262 -4.84 14.56 -3.94
N TYR A 263 -5.13 13.27 -4.00
CA TYR A 263 -6.49 12.78 -3.84
C TYR A 263 -6.96 12.91 -2.39
N PRO A 264 -8.27 13.11 -2.16
CA PRO A 264 -8.81 13.20 -0.81
C PRO A 264 -8.59 11.91 -0.02
N GLU A 265 -8.51 12.03 1.31
CA GLU A 265 -8.22 10.91 2.23
C GLU A 265 -9.15 9.71 2.08
N ILE A 266 -10.38 9.94 1.64
CA ILE A 266 -11.34 8.86 1.41
C ILE A 266 -10.81 7.81 0.42
N VAL A 267 -10.02 8.21 -0.59
CA VAL A 267 -9.44 7.28 -1.56
C VAL A 267 -8.54 6.27 -0.86
N ARG A 268 -7.60 6.77 -0.05
CA ARG A 268 -6.67 5.93 0.73
C ARG A 268 -7.40 5.14 1.81
N GLN A 269 -8.44 5.72 2.43
CA GLN A 269 -9.24 5.00 3.41
C GLN A 269 -9.94 3.79 2.80
N ILE A 270 -10.54 3.91 1.61
CA ILE A 270 -11.18 2.78 0.92
C ILE A 270 -10.16 1.69 0.59
N ILE A 271 -8.96 2.05 0.11
CA ILE A 271 -7.91 1.05 -0.17
C ILE A 271 -7.52 0.31 1.12
N ARG A 272 -7.35 1.02 2.24
CA ARG A 272 -7.08 0.39 3.55
C ARG A 272 -8.24 -0.47 4.06
N ASP A 273 -9.48 -0.08 3.76
CA ASP A 273 -10.66 -0.86 4.11
C ASP A 273 -10.71 -2.18 3.34
N ILE A 274 -10.29 -2.19 2.07
CA ILE A 274 -10.10 -3.41 1.27
C ILE A 274 -9.02 -4.31 1.92
N SER A 275 -7.88 -3.73 2.31
CA SER A 275 -6.81 -4.48 3.01
C SER A 275 -7.27 -5.07 4.34
N MET A 276 -8.12 -4.34 5.07
CA MET A 276 -8.69 -4.78 6.34
C MET A 276 -9.45 -6.10 6.20
N GLU A 277 -10.16 -6.31 5.09
CA GLU A 277 -10.94 -7.54 4.89
C GLU A 277 -10.09 -8.80 4.98
N TYR A 278 -8.81 -8.69 4.60
CA TYR A 278 -7.86 -9.80 4.57
C TYR A 278 -6.97 -9.88 5.81
N ILE A 279 -6.43 -8.74 6.23
CA ILE A 279 -5.43 -8.65 7.30
C ILE A 279 -6.10 -8.60 8.68
N GLY A 280 -7.32 -8.05 8.74
CA GLY A 280 -8.05 -7.74 9.97
C GLY A 280 -7.48 -6.55 10.75
N VAL A 281 -6.56 -5.78 10.16
CA VAL A 281 -5.95 -4.59 10.78
C VAL A 281 -5.99 -3.43 9.80
N LYS A 282 -6.35 -2.24 10.26
CA LYS A 282 -6.25 -1.01 9.46
C LYS A 282 -5.96 0.23 10.29
N LEU A 283 -5.56 1.27 9.57
CA LEU A 283 -5.56 2.64 10.06
C LEU A 283 -6.84 3.35 9.63
N ARG A 284 -7.40 4.15 10.53
CA ARG A 284 -8.48 5.09 10.23
C ARG A 284 -8.07 6.50 10.62
N ASN A 285 -8.37 7.43 9.74
CA ASN A 285 -8.01 8.83 9.93
C ASN A 285 -8.82 9.51 11.05
N VAL A 286 -8.21 10.47 11.73
CA VAL A 286 -8.83 11.26 12.81
C VAL A 286 -8.58 12.73 12.55
N GLY A 287 -9.48 13.38 11.82
CA GLY A 287 -9.42 14.83 11.58
C GLY A 287 -8.31 15.31 10.64
N GLY A 288 -7.56 14.41 10.01
CA GLY A 288 -6.52 14.72 9.03
C GLY A 288 -6.32 13.60 8.02
N ALA A 289 -5.46 13.80 7.03
CA ALA A 289 -5.06 12.76 6.09
C ALA A 289 -3.88 11.96 6.65
N LEU A 290 -3.81 10.66 6.32
CA LEU A 290 -2.76 9.75 6.80
C LEU A 290 -1.72 9.50 5.70
N PHE A 291 -1.17 10.57 5.15
CA PHE A 291 -0.04 10.52 4.23
C PHE A 291 1.22 10.08 4.96
N ASN A 292 2.11 9.31 4.32
CA ASN A 292 3.40 8.91 4.90
C ASN A 292 3.24 8.24 6.29
N VAL A 293 2.14 7.52 6.48
CA VAL A 293 1.89 6.72 7.68
C VAL A 293 1.88 5.25 7.30
N GLY A 294 2.93 4.52 7.70
CA GLY A 294 3.07 3.09 7.45
C GLY A 294 2.44 2.23 8.54
N LEU A 295 1.89 1.09 8.13
CA LEU A 295 1.35 0.03 9.00
C LEU A 295 2.07 -1.28 8.67
N PHE A 296 2.73 -1.87 9.65
CA PHE A 296 3.46 -3.14 9.50
C PHE A 296 3.02 -4.11 10.60
N PRO A 297 2.00 -4.95 10.33
CA PRO A 297 1.58 -5.98 11.25
C PRO A 297 2.42 -7.24 11.06
N TYR A 298 2.72 -7.91 12.18
CA TYR A 298 3.48 -9.15 12.22
C TYR A 298 2.68 -10.24 12.93
N SER A 299 2.92 -11.49 12.52
CA SER A 299 2.17 -12.67 12.99
C SER A 299 2.35 -13.01 14.47
N ASP A 300 3.36 -12.46 15.13
CA ASP A 300 3.59 -12.59 16.58
C ASP A 300 2.69 -11.67 17.43
N GLY A 301 1.93 -10.77 16.80
CA GLY A 301 1.14 -9.75 17.50
C GLY A 301 1.85 -8.40 17.62
N THR A 302 3.03 -8.23 17.02
CA THR A 302 3.67 -6.93 16.91
C THR A 302 3.02 -6.13 15.78
N ILE A 303 2.67 -4.87 16.05
CA ILE A 303 2.27 -3.89 15.02
C ILE A 303 3.23 -2.72 15.12
N VAL A 304 4.02 -2.50 14.07
CA VAL A 304 4.83 -1.29 13.93
C VAL A 304 4.03 -0.23 13.18
N LEU A 305 4.05 0.99 13.71
CA LEU A 305 3.53 2.17 13.06
C LEU A 305 4.67 3.14 12.77
N ALA A 306 4.66 3.68 11.56
CA ALA A 306 5.63 4.65 11.09
C ALA A 306 4.90 5.95 10.75
N ASN A 307 5.33 7.07 11.33
CA ASN A 307 4.92 8.42 10.92
C ASN A 307 6.13 9.14 10.35
N MET A 308 6.22 9.21 9.02
CA MET A 308 7.33 9.88 8.32
C MET A 308 7.02 11.34 7.99
N ASN A 309 5.97 11.91 8.60
CA ASN A 309 5.70 13.33 8.53
C ASN A 309 6.56 14.11 9.52
N ASN A 310 6.84 15.36 9.16
CA ASN A 310 7.48 16.36 10.02
C ASN A 310 6.56 16.89 11.15
N HIS A 311 5.37 16.33 11.30
CA HIS A 311 4.39 16.66 12.33
C HIS A 311 3.79 15.38 12.94
N ALA A 312 3.28 15.49 14.17
CA ALA A 312 2.63 14.37 14.83
C ALA A 312 1.27 14.08 14.19
N VAL A 313 0.91 12.80 14.10
CA VAL A 313 -0.34 12.35 13.49
C VAL A 313 -1.22 11.68 14.54
N ARG A 314 -2.53 11.94 14.48
CA ARG A 314 -3.54 11.21 15.25
C ARG A 314 -4.33 10.29 14.35
N LEU A 315 -4.54 9.06 14.80
CA LEU A 315 -5.24 8.04 14.05
C LEU A 315 -5.92 7.02 14.96
N ASP A 316 -6.76 6.20 14.35
CA ASP A 316 -7.26 4.96 14.92
C ASP A 316 -6.49 3.78 14.36
N LEU A 317 -5.96 2.94 15.24
CA LEU A 317 -5.65 1.55 14.90
C LEU A 317 -6.90 0.72 15.17
N VAL A 318 -7.41 0.03 14.15
CA VAL A 318 -8.59 -0.82 14.25
C VAL A 318 -8.20 -2.25 13.94
N ILE A 319 -8.57 -3.17 14.83
CA ILE A 319 -8.29 -4.59 14.71
C ILE A 319 -9.61 -5.36 14.84
N ASP A 320 -9.90 -6.19 13.85
CA ASP A 320 -11.02 -7.14 13.85
C ASP A 320 -10.57 -8.46 14.48
N LYS A 321 -11.10 -8.78 15.66
CA LYS A 321 -10.70 -9.94 16.46
C LYS A 321 -11.07 -11.28 15.80
N GLU A 322 -12.07 -11.30 14.92
CA GLU A 322 -12.53 -12.52 14.24
C GLU A 322 -11.70 -12.80 12.97
N ARG A 323 -11.19 -11.76 12.32
CA ARG A 323 -10.48 -11.86 11.03
C ARG A 323 -8.99 -11.64 11.10
N THR A 324 -8.49 -11.07 12.19
CA THR A 324 -7.08 -10.69 12.31
C THR A 324 -6.15 -11.88 12.14
N ARG A 325 -5.08 -11.66 11.36
CA ARG A 325 -4.01 -12.63 11.15
C ARG A 325 -2.87 -12.49 12.15
N ILE A 326 -2.93 -11.49 13.04
CA ILE A 326 -1.95 -11.30 14.11
C ILE A 326 -2.39 -12.05 15.37
N LYS A 327 -1.44 -12.51 16.18
CA LYS A 327 -1.76 -13.02 17.52
C LYS A 327 -2.16 -11.86 18.44
N ILE A 328 -3.24 -12.05 19.18
CA ILE A 328 -3.69 -11.09 20.20
C ILE A 328 -3.85 -11.84 21.50
N SER A 329 -3.04 -11.47 22.49
CA SER A 329 -3.10 -12.03 23.84
C SER A 329 -3.34 -10.95 24.89
N LYS A 330 -2.79 -9.75 24.70
CA LYS A 330 -2.98 -8.60 25.59
C LYS A 330 -2.98 -7.29 24.80
N ILE A 331 -3.81 -6.32 25.19
CA ILE A 331 -3.74 -4.97 24.60
C ILE A 331 -2.56 -4.21 25.24
N PRO A 332 -1.65 -3.62 24.43
CA PRO A 332 -0.51 -2.89 24.97
C PRO A 332 -0.97 -1.61 25.68
N SER A 333 -0.34 -1.31 26.82
CA SER A 333 -0.53 -0.03 27.52
C SER A 333 0.50 1.03 27.12
N ASN A 334 1.61 0.61 26.50
CA ASN A 334 2.72 1.48 26.05
C ASN A 334 3.31 0.93 24.74
N SER A 335 4.04 1.78 24.01
CA SER A 335 4.85 1.37 22.86
C SER A 335 6.31 1.12 23.25
N THR A 336 7.04 0.43 22.38
CA THR A 336 8.43 -0.02 22.61
C THR A 336 9.41 1.14 22.88
N PHE A 337 9.26 2.25 22.18
CA PHE A 337 10.12 3.43 22.31
C PHE A 337 9.41 4.65 22.91
N SER A 338 8.17 4.48 23.39
CA SER A 338 7.34 5.57 23.92
C SER A 338 7.13 6.74 22.94
N ARG A 339 7.19 6.48 21.63
CA ARG A 339 6.91 7.45 20.55
C ARG A 339 5.47 7.36 20.02
N ILE A 340 4.70 6.41 20.52
CA ILE A 340 3.25 6.29 20.30
C ILE A 340 2.57 6.48 21.65
N LYS A 341 1.75 7.52 21.75
CA LYS A 341 0.86 7.72 22.89
C LYS A 341 -0.49 7.07 22.59
N ILE A 342 -0.96 6.22 23.49
CA ILE A 342 -2.30 5.64 23.46
C ILE A 342 -3.22 6.58 24.23
N ASP A 343 -4.08 7.30 23.50
CA ASP A 343 -5.00 8.29 24.08
C ASP A 343 -6.30 7.64 24.59
N ASP A 344 -6.80 6.58 23.93
CA ASP A 344 -8.03 5.87 24.27
C ASP A 344 -8.00 4.44 23.71
N VAL A 345 -8.66 3.51 24.38
CA VAL A 345 -8.84 2.12 23.94
C VAL A 345 -10.30 1.73 24.14
N LYS A 346 -10.94 1.30 23.05
CA LYS A 346 -12.28 0.71 23.07
C LYS A 346 -12.20 -0.71 22.56
N GLU A 347 -12.58 -1.64 23.42
CA GLU A 347 -12.69 -3.06 23.07
C GLU A 347 -14.15 -3.49 23.11
N THR A 348 -14.54 -4.25 22.08
CA THR A 348 -15.80 -4.97 22.00
C THR A 348 -15.49 -6.45 21.78
N GLU A 349 -16.52 -7.30 21.72
CA GLU A 349 -16.34 -8.72 21.38
C GLU A 349 -15.63 -8.90 20.04
N LYS A 350 -15.91 -8.03 19.06
CA LYS A 350 -15.43 -8.17 17.67
C LYS A 350 -14.28 -7.27 17.29
N VAL A 351 -14.12 -6.12 17.94
CA VAL A 351 -13.20 -5.07 17.49
C VAL A 351 -12.43 -4.47 18.64
N ILE A 352 -11.12 -4.29 18.44
CA ILE A 352 -10.25 -3.41 19.24
C ILE A 352 -10.02 -2.14 18.44
N LYS A 353 -10.26 -0.99 19.07
CA LYS A 353 -10.02 0.33 18.50
C LYS A 353 -9.16 1.13 19.46
N MET A 354 -7.96 1.50 19.00
CA MET A 354 -7.02 2.31 19.78
C MET A 354 -6.86 3.69 19.14
N ARG A 355 -7.12 4.75 19.91
CA ARG A 355 -6.82 6.13 19.51
C ARG A 355 -5.36 6.41 19.83
N LEU A 356 -4.58 6.72 18.81
CA LEU A 356 -3.14 6.88 18.91
C LEU A 356 -2.73 8.29 18.47
N LYS A 357 -1.69 8.80 19.13
CA LYS A 357 -0.87 9.92 18.65
C LYS A 357 0.55 9.40 18.42
N ILE A 358 1.02 9.51 17.19
CA ILE A 358 2.38 9.13 16.79
C ILE A 358 3.19 10.42 16.62
N ASP A 359 4.35 10.50 17.24
CA ASP A 359 5.24 11.65 17.10
C ASP A 359 5.73 11.82 15.65
N LYS A 360 6.23 13.02 15.32
CA LYS A 360 6.81 13.30 14.00
C LYS A 360 8.06 12.45 13.77
N ASN A 361 8.31 12.03 12.53
CA ASN A 361 9.49 11.25 12.12
C ASN A 361 9.77 10.08 13.08
N ALA A 362 8.72 9.31 13.41
CA ALA A 362 8.77 8.28 14.44
C ALA A 362 8.39 6.91 13.88
N VAL A 363 9.13 5.89 14.29
CA VAL A 363 8.81 4.47 14.11
C VAL A 363 8.79 3.82 15.48
N ASP A 364 7.73 3.08 15.78
CA ASP A 364 7.58 2.40 17.07
C ASP A 364 6.60 1.22 16.97
N ALA A 365 6.69 0.29 17.92
CA ALA A 365 5.89 -0.93 17.97
C ALA A 365 4.91 -0.95 19.14
N LEU A 366 3.70 -1.42 18.86
CA LEU A 366 2.70 -1.90 19.80
C LEU A 366 2.74 -3.43 19.82
N ARG A 367 2.90 -4.03 20.99
CA ARG A 367 2.98 -5.50 21.13
C ARG A 367 1.71 -6.04 21.77
N PHE A 368 0.98 -6.88 21.05
CA PHE A 368 -0.24 -7.52 21.54
C PHE A 368 0.03 -8.86 22.25
N THR A 369 1.18 -8.93 22.94
CA THR A 369 1.77 -10.12 23.57
C THR A 369 1.75 -10.06 25.10
#